data_AF-A0AAV7YWV7-F1
#
_entry.id   AF-A0AAV7YWV7-F1
#
_cell.length_a   1.000
_cell.length_b   1.000
_cell.length_c   1.000
_cell.angle_alpha   90.00
_cell.angle_beta   90.00
_cell.angle_gamma   90.00
#
_symmetry.space_group_name_H-M   'P 1'
#
loop_
_entity.id
_entity.type
_entity.pdbx_description
1 polymer ?
#
loop_
_entity_poly.entity_id
_entity_poly.type
_entity_poly.pdbx_seq_one_letter_code
_entity_poly.pdbx_strand_id
1 'polypeptide(L)'
;MEGIGQKDSYVGDEAQSKRGILTINYPIVHGIVLDTGEGVSHTVPIYEGFSLPHTILRLDLAGRDLTDYLMKILTERGHYFATTTEREIIRDFKEKLCYVALDFDEEMIVVSKSSSIEKKNKLPDSQVITLGNERFRCPEVLFQPSFIGMEQAGIHEIT
;
A
#
# COMPACT_ATOMS: atom_id res chain seq x y z
N MET A 1 -27.85 -24.87 -7.26
CA MET A 1 -26.86 -24.08 -6.52
C MET A 1 -25.89 -23.58 -7.55
N GLU A 2 -26.09 -22.35 -8.04
CA GLU A 2 -25.23 -21.74 -9.04
C GLU A 2 -23.85 -21.48 -8.43
N GLY A 3 -22.81 -21.87 -9.17
CA GLY A 3 -21.43 -21.71 -8.76
C GLY A 3 -21.12 -20.24 -8.49
N ILE A 4 -20.59 -19.96 -7.31
CA ILE A 4 -20.02 -18.66 -6.97
C ILE A 4 -18.97 -18.34 -8.04
N GLY A 5 -19.21 -17.28 -8.82
CA GLY A 5 -18.29 -16.83 -9.86
C GLY A 5 -16.90 -16.63 -9.26
N GLN A 6 -15.95 -17.46 -9.69
CA GLN A 6 -14.55 -17.31 -9.34
C GLN A 6 -14.03 -16.06 -10.07
N LYS A 7 -13.54 -15.08 -9.32
CA LYS A 7 -12.88 -13.90 -9.88
C LYS A 7 -11.38 -14.14 -9.85
N ASP A 8 -10.66 -13.61 -10.84
CA ASP A 8 -9.20 -13.73 -10.93
C ASP A 8 -8.46 -12.91 -9.88
N SER A 9 -9.11 -11.90 -9.29
CA SER A 9 -8.54 -11.03 -8.26
C SER A 9 -9.58 -10.58 -7.23
N TYR A 10 -9.16 -10.44 -5.97
CA TYR A 10 -9.96 -9.89 -4.87
C TYR A 10 -9.17 -8.76 -4.20
N VAL A 11 -9.81 -7.61 -3.94
CA VAL A 11 -9.14 -6.41 -3.40
C VAL A 11 -9.92 -5.87 -2.19
N GLY A 12 -9.20 -5.41 -1.16
CA GLY A 12 -9.77 -4.70 0.00
C GLY A 12 -10.74 -5.54 0.84
N ASP A 13 -11.89 -4.97 1.20
CA ASP A 13 -12.94 -5.63 2.00
C ASP A 13 -13.45 -6.93 1.36
N GLU A 14 -13.35 -7.08 0.03
CA GLU A 14 -13.70 -8.32 -0.68
C GLU A 14 -12.68 -9.43 -0.36
N ALA A 15 -11.38 -9.12 -0.38
CA ALA A 15 -10.35 -10.07 0.04
C ALA A 15 -10.48 -10.41 1.53
N GLN A 16 -10.77 -9.42 2.37
CA GLN A 16 -10.89 -9.58 3.82
C GLN A 16 -12.15 -10.34 4.24
N SER A 17 -13.29 -10.12 3.58
CA SER A 17 -14.52 -10.90 3.78
C SER A 17 -14.41 -12.32 3.23
N LYS A 18 -13.54 -12.53 2.24
CA LYS A 18 -13.15 -13.85 1.74
C LYS A 18 -11.98 -14.46 2.51
N ARG A 19 -11.49 -13.89 3.63
CA ARG A 19 -10.38 -14.46 4.42
C ARG A 19 -10.61 -15.94 4.84
N GLY A 20 -11.85 -16.41 4.89
CA GLY A 20 -12.20 -17.82 5.12
C GLY A 20 -12.57 -18.65 3.88
N ILE A 21 -12.65 -18.03 2.68
CA ILE A 21 -12.95 -18.66 1.38
C ILE A 21 -11.73 -18.65 0.45
N LEU A 22 -10.86 -17.65 0.59
CA LEU A 22 -9.54 -17.54 -0.02
C LEU A 22 -8.61 -18.47 0.75
N THR A 23 -8.87 -19.77 0.57
CA THR A 23 -8.02 -20.82 1.11
C THR A 23 -6.74 -20.79 0.27
N ILE A 24 -5.69 -20.13 0.78
CA ILE A 24 -4.34 -20.50 0.40
C ILE A 24 -4.20 -21.95 0.84
N ASN A 25 -4.44 -22.88 -0.08
CA ASN A 25 -4.30 -24.30 0.21
C ASN A 25 -2.84 -24.51 0.59
N TYR A 26 -2.62 -24.67 1.89
CA TYR A 26 -1.31 -24.97 2.42
C TYR A 26 -1.09 -26.48 2.25
N PRO A 27 0.06 -26.89 1.70
CA PRO A 27 1.16 -26.05 1.22
C PRO A 27 0.89 -25.46 -0.17
N ILE A 28 1.30 -24.20 -0.39
CA ILE A 28 1.46 -23.65 -1.75
C ILE A 28 2.47 -24.54 -2.44
N VAL A 29 2.05 -25.27 -3.48
CA VAL A 29 2.97 -26.20 -4.16
C VAL A 29 3.95 -25.41 -5.04
N HIS A 30 3.47 -24.41 -5.78
CA HIS A 30 4.28 -23.55 -6.63
C HIS A 30 3.74 -22.12 -6.59
N GLY A 31 4.60 -21.13 -6.39
CA GLY A 31 4.20 -19.72 -6.43
C GLY A 31 5.27 -18.80 -5.85
N ILE A 32 4.98 -17.49 -5.84
CA ILE A 32 5.79 -16.47 -5.18
C ILE A 32 4.90 -15.76 -4.18
N VAL A 33 5.37 -15.60 -2.95
CA VAL A 33 4.68 -14.85 -1.90
C VAL A 33 5.38 -13.52 -1.73
N LEU A 34 4.67 -12.41 -1.98
CA LEU A 34 5.09 -11.07 -1.57
C LEU A 34 4.43 -10.78 -0.22
N ASP A 35 5.25 -10.67 0.83
CA ASP A 35 4.83 -10.26 2.16
C ASP A 35 5.32 -8.83 2.42
N THR A 36 4.42 -7.90 2.70
CA THR A 36 4.74 -6.49 2.98
C THR A 36 4.21 -6.12 4.35
N GLY A 37 5.11 -6.01 5.32
CA GLY A 37 4.79 -5.72 6.70
C GLY A 37 4.82 -4.23 7.04
N GLU A 38 5.07 -3.93 8.32
CA GLU A 38 5.29 -2.56 8.78
C GLU A 38 6.74 -2.11 8.57
N GLY A 39 7.74 -2.99 8.71
CA GLY A 39 9.16 -2.60 8.64
C GLY A 39 9.97 -3.20 7.49
N VAL A 40 9.45 -4.21 6.82
CA VAL A 40 10.16 -4.92 5.75
C VAL A 40 9.17 -5.58 4.81
N SER A 41 9.58 -5.71 3.55
CA SER A 41 8.91 -6.50 2.53
C SER A 41 9.80 -7.65 2.07
N HIS A 42 9.23 -8.83 1.84
CA HIS A 42 9.92 -10.02 1.38
C HIS A 42 9.22 -10.63 0.18
N THR A 43 9.99 -11.08 -0.82
CA THR A 43 9.49 -12.01 -1.83
C THR A 43 10.06 -13.40 -1.56
N VAL A 44 9.17 -14.38 -1.44
CA VAL A 44 9.51 -15.77 -1.08
C VAL A 44 8.98 -16.69 -2.17
N PRO A 45 9.83 -17.11 -3.11
CA PRO A 45 9.49 -18.15 -4.07
C PRO A 45 9.33 -19.52 -3.38
N ILE A 46 8.27 -20.24 -3.74
CA ILE A 46 7.92 -21.56 -3.25
C ILE A 46 7.85 -22.52 -4.44
N TYR A 47 8.59 -23.62 -4.34
CA TYR A 47 8.62 -24.68 -5.34
C TYR A 47 8.51 -26.04 -4.65
N GLU A 48 7.62 -26.90 -5.14
CA GLU A 48 7.23 -28.18 -4.52
C GLU A 48 6.92 -28.11 -3.02
N GLY A 49 6.34 -27.01 -2.55
CA GLY A 49 6.00 -26.81 -1.14
C GLY A 49 7.15 -26.34 -0.25
N PHE A 50 8.35 -26.13 -0.81
CA PHE A 50 9.52 -25.61 -0.09
C PHE A 50 9.85 -24.18 -0.53
N SER A 51 10.21 -23.32 0.41
CA SER A 51 10.77 -22.02 0.07
C SER A 51 12.18 -22.20 -0.50
N LEU A 52 12.53 -21.39 -1.50
CA LEU A 52 13.85 -21.37 -2.12
C LEU A 52 14.69 -20.26 -1.46
N PRO A 53 15.54 -20.55 -0.45
CA PRO A 53 16.11 -19.49 0.39
C PRO A 53 17.07 -18.55 -0.34
N HIS A 54 17.72 -19.06 -1.39
CA HIS A 54 18.68 -18.32 -2.21
C HIS A 54 18.02 -17.32 -3.17
N THR A 55 16.70 -17.42 -3.38
CA THR A 55 15.92 -16.49 -4.21
C THR A 55 15.01 -15.60 -3.37
N ILE A 56 15.12 -15.64 -2.04
CA ILE A 56 14.35 -14.73 -1.18
C ILE A 56 14.95 -13.33 -1.31
N LEU A 57 14.14 -12.37 -1.73
CA LEU A 57 14.53 -10.97 -1.75
C LEU A 57 13.94 -10.28 -0.54
N ARG A 58 14.75 -9.41 0.07
CA ARG A 58 14.34 -8.54 1.17
C ARG A 58 14.46 -7.11 0.71
N LEU A 59 13.38 -6.37 0.87
CA LEU A 59 13.29 -4.94 0.61
C LEU A 59 12.98 -4.24 1.93
N ASP A 60 13.89 -3.38 2.38
CA ASP A 60 13.71 -2.54 3.58
C ASP A 60 12.84 -1.32 3.26
N LEU A 61 11.65 -1.58 2.69
CA LEU A 61 10.59 -0.62 2.39
C LEU A 61 9.26 -1.28 2.74
N ALA A 62 8.46 -0.62 3.58
CA ALA A 62 7.22 -1.19 4.09
C ALA A 62 6.25 -0.12 4.62
N GLY A 63 5.24 -0.54 5.38
CA GLY A 63 4.18 0.34 5.89
C GLY A 63 4.66 1.54 6.72
N ARG A 64 5.80 1.43 7.40
CA ARG A 64 6.42 2.51 8.18
C ARG A 64 6.88 3.63 7.27
N ASP A 65 7.61 3.29 6.21
CA ASP A 65 8.17 4.24 5.26
C ASP A 65 7.05 4.97 4.51
N LEU A 66 5.96 4.26 4.18
CA LEU A 66 4.76 4.88 3.60
C LEU A 66 4.12 5.90 4.56
N THR A 67 4.06 5.58 5.85
CA THR A 67 3.50 6.48 6.86
C THR A 67 4.36 7.74 7.02
N ASP A 68 5.68 7.56 7.04
CA ASP A 68 6.64 8.66 7.17
C ASP A 68 6.65 9.53 5.90
N TYR A 69 6.51 8.91 4.71
CA TYR A 69 6.36 9.63 3.45
C TYR A 69 5.04 10.41 3.38
N LEU A 70 3.92 9.82 3.83
CA LEU A 70 2.64 10.53 3.90
C LEU A 70 2.74 11.76 4.82
N MET A 71 3.44 11.63 5.95
CA MET A 71 3.71 12.73 6.87
C MET A 71 4.54 13.84 6.20
N LYS A 72 5.56 13.47 5.41
CA LYS A 72 6.40 14.41 4.64
C LYS A 72 5.59 15.20 3.60
N ILE A 73 4.80 14.53 2.76
CA ILE A 73 4.01 15.20 1.70
C ILE A 73 2.88 16.07 2.27
N LEU A 74 2.31 15.71 3.44
CA LEU A 74 1.36 16.57 4.14
C LEU A 74 2.02 17.80 4.76
N THR A 75 3.27 17.66 5.23
CA THR A 75 4.07 18.79 5.73
C THR A 75 4.37 19.79 4.62
N GLU A 76 4.65 19.32 3.40
CA GLU A 76 4.84 20.17 2.21
C GLU A 76 3.59 21.02 1.88
N ARG A 77 2.39 20.57 2.26
CA ARG A 77 1.13 21.33 2.14
C ARG A 77 0.82 22.23 3.32
N GLY A 78 1.71 22.29 4.32
CA GLY A 78 1.58 23.13 5.50
C GLY A 78 0.91 22.46 6.70
N HIS A 79 0.71 21.14 6.68
CA HIS A 79 0.23 20.38 7.84
C HIS A 79 1.42 19.77 8.59
N TYR A 80 1.81 20.39 9.70
CA TYR A 80 2.93 19.92 10.51
C TYR A 80 2.46 18.89 11.53
N PHE A 81 3.03 17.70 11.43
CA PHE A 81 2.91 16.65 12.45
C PHE A 81 4.30 16.44 13.04
N ALA A 82 4.43 16.33 14.35
CA ALA A 82 5.73 16.18 15.02
C ALA A 82 5.72 15.08 16.08
N THR A 83 4.56 14.70 16.60
CA THR A 83 4.42 13.78 17.72
C THR A 83 4.17 12.35 17.26
N THR A 84 4.50 11.38 18.12
CA THR A 84 4.21 9.95 17.88
C THR A 84 2.71 9.66 17.80
N THR A 85 1.89 10.40 18.55
CA THR A 85 0.42 10.30 18.48
C THR A 85 -0.10 10.74 17.12
N GLU A 86 0.42 11.84 16.58
CA GLU A 86 0.05 12.30 15.24
C GLU A 86 0.47 11.31 14.16
N ARG A 87 1.63 10.65 14.33
CA ARG A 87 2.05 9.58 13.43
C ARG A 87 1.04 8.44 13.36
N GLU A 88 0.43 8.05 14.48
CA GLU A 88 -0.65 7.05 14.49
C GLU A 88 -1.90 7.52 13.74
N ILE A 89 -2.21 8.82 13.79
CA ILE A 89 -3.31 9.40 13.00
C ILE A 89 -2.98 9.33 11.51
N ILE A 90 -1.74 9.62 11.11
CA ILE A 90 -1.29 9.48 9.72
C ILE A 90 -1.35 8.02 9.26
N ARG A 91 -1.01 7.07 10.14
CA ARG A 91 -1.17 5.64 9.85
C ARG A 91 -2.64 5.28 9.60
N ASP A 92 -3.56 5.78 10.42
CA ASP A 92 -5.01 5.59 10.22
C ASP A 92 -5.50 6.22 8.90
N PHE A 93 -4.97 7.40 8.55
CA PHE A 93 -5.27 8.04 7.27
C PHE A 93 -4.76 7.23 6.08
N LYS A 94 -3.53 6.72 6.16
CA LYS A 94 -2.97 5.81 5.17
C LYS A 94 -3.91 4.61 4.97
N GLU A 95 -4.28 3.93 6.05
CA GLU A 95 -5.11 2.72 5.99
C GLU A 95 -6.53 2.97 5.46
N LYS A 96 -7.15 4.13 5.78
CA LYS A 96 -8.55 4.42 5.38
C LYS A 96 -8.71 5.17 4.07
N LEU A 97 -7.70 5.93 3.66
CA LEU A 97 -7.83 6.90 2.56
C LEU A 97 -6.93 6.56 1.37
N CYS A 98 -5.78 5.94 1.57
CA CYS A 98 -4.87 5.62 0.48
C CYS A 98 -5.37 4.46 -0.37
N TYR A 99 -4.94 4.45 -1.63
CA TYR A 99 -5.23 3.41 -2.61
C TYR A 99 -4.13 3.41 -3.68
N VAL A 100 -3.88 2.26 -4.31
CA VAL A 100 -2.91 2.17 -5.42
C VAL A 100 -3.61 2.57 -6.72
N ALA A 101 -3.03 3.50 -7.47
CA ALA A 101 -3.50 3.86 -8.80
C ALA A 101 -3.09 2.78 -9.80
N LEU A 102 -3.93 2.49 -10.80
CA LEU A 102 -3.57 1.54 -11.86
C LEU A 102 -2.54 2.15 -12.83
N ASP A 103 -2.76 3.41 -13.18
CA ASP A 103 -1.84 4.23 -13.97
C ASP A 103 -1.62 5.53 -13.21
N PHE A 104 -0.41 5.69 -12.67
CA PHE A 104 -0.04 6.83 -11.86
C PHE A 104 -0.07 8.16 -12.63
N ASP A 105 0.43 8.15 -13.86
CA ASP A 105 0.58 9.36 -14.68
C ASP A 105 -0.78 9.86 -15.17
N GLU A 106 -1.66 8.95 -15.60
CA GLU A 106 -3.03 9.30 -15.97
C GLU A 106 -3.81 9.84 -14.77
N GLU A 107 -3.70 9.20 -13.60
CA GLU A 107 -4.43 9.63 -12.41
C GLU A 107 -3.95 11.00 -11.90
N MET A 108 -2.65 11.29 -12.01
CA MET A 108 -2.10 12.64 -11.76
C MET A 108 -2.73 13.70 -12.68
N ILE A 109 -2.93 13.40 -13.96
CA ILE A 109 -3.59 14.32 -14.90
C ILE A 109 -5.06 14.50 -14.52
N VAL A 110 -5.77 13.44 -14.15
CA VAL A 110 -7.19 13.51 -13.75
C VAL A 110 -7.38 14.38 -12.51
N VAL A 111 -6.53 14.23 -11.50
CA VAL A 111 -6.61 15.04 -10.26
C VAL A 111 -6.29 16.51 -10.51
N SER A 112 -5.38 16.80 -11.45
CA SER A 112 -5.11 18.19 -11.84
C SER A 112 -6.33 18.89 -12.46
N LYS A 113 -7.22 18.12 -13.09
CA LYS A 113 -8.43 18.61 -13.77
C LYS A 113 -9.70 18.48 -12.91
N SER A 114 -9.69 17.65 -11.88
CA SER A 114 -10.86 17.33 -11.07
C SER A 114 -10.53 17.15 -9.60
N SER A 115 -11.32 17.77 -8.73
CA SER A 115 -11.20 17.65 -7.27
C SER A 115 -12.02 16.49 -6.70
N SER A 116 -12.45 15.53 -7.52
CA SER A 116 -13.35 14.43 -7.13
C SER A 116 -12.69 13.42 -6.19
N ILE A 117 -11.36 13.34 -6.20
CA ILE A 117 -10.56 12.41 -5.37
C ILE A 117 -10.29 13.00 -3.98
N GLU A 118 -10.51 14.31 -3.79
CA GLU A 118 -10.31 14.96 -2.50
C GLU A 118 -11.24 14.39 -1.44
N LYS A 119 -10.66 13.84 -0.38
CA LYS A 119 -11.39 13.29 0.75
C LYS A 119 -11.04 14.05 2.02
N LYS A 120 -12.07 14.60 2.66
CA LYS A 120 -11.97 15.34 3.91
C LYS A 120 -12.06 14.37 5.07
N ASN A 121 -11.12 14.46 6.01
CA ASN A 121 -11.17 13.71 7.25
C ASN A 121 -10.95 14.64 8.46
N LYS A 122 -11.54 14.27 9.60
CA LYS A 122 -11.45 15.05 10.84
C LYS A 122 -10.31 14.54 11.69
N LEU A 123 -9.48 15.46 12.15
CA LEU A 123 -8.52 15.23 13.23
C LEU A 123 -9.25 15.21 14.59
N PRO A 124 -8.63 14.64 15.64
CA PRO A 124 -9.19 14.62 17.00
C PRO A 124 -9.46 16.01 17.60
N ASP A 125 -8.77 17.04 17.13
CA ASP A 125 -8.95 18.45 17.50
C ASP A 125 -10.10 19.15 16.73
N SER A 126 -10.89 18.38 15.96
CA SER A 126 -11.94 18.85 15.05
C SER A 126 -11.45 19.64 13.83
N GLN A 127 -10.15 19.74 13.59
CA GLN A 127 -9.61 20.28 12.34
C GLN A 127 -9.93 19.32 11.18
N VAL A 128 -10.27 19.87 10.02
CA VAL A 128 -10.52 19.09 8.81
C VAL A 128 -9.28 19.15 7.91
N ILE A 129 -8.71 17.99 7.61
CA ILE A 129 -7.64 17.84 6.61
C ILE A 129 -8.24 17.27 5.34
N THR A 130 -7.80 17.82 4.20
CA THR A 130 -8.21 17.36 2.88
C THR A 130 -7.03 16.65 2.23
N LEU A 131 -7.18 15.36 1.94
CA LEU A 131 -6.21 14.58 1.17
C LEU A 131 -6.69 14.47 -0.27
N GLY A 132 -5.84 14.86 -1.22
CA GLY A 132 -6.07 14.78 -2.66
C GLY A 132 -5.19 13.69 -3.28
N ASN A 133 -4.17 14.10 -4.04
CA ASN A 133 -3.28 13.16 -4.73
C ASN A 133 -2.35 12.37 -3.79
N GLU A 134 -2.20 12.79 -2.54
CA GLU A 134 -1.42 12.05 -1.52
C GLU A 134 -1.96 10.63 -1.32
N ARG A 135 -3.26 10.43 -1.57
CA ARG A 135 -3.95 9.15 -1.39
C ARG A 135 -3.34 8.04 -2.25
N PHE A 136 -2.94 8.33 -3.48
CA PHE A 136 -2.29 7.34 -4.36
C PHE A 136 -0.79 7.56 -4.53
N ARG A 137 -0.31 8.80 -4.35
CA ARG A 137 1.14 9.07 -4.31
C ARG A 137 1.85 8.39 -3.16
N CYS A 138 1.20 8.23 -2.00
CA CYS A 138 1.79 7.54 -0.85
C CYS A 138 2.15 6.08 -1.17
N PRO A 139 1.20 5.21 -1.57
CA PRO A 139 1.52 3.82 -1.89
C PRO A 139 2.34 3.65 -3.17
N GLU A 140 2.43 4.66 -4.05
CA GLU A 140 3.31 4.63 -5.22
C GLU A 140 4.78 4.40 -4.84
N VAL A 141 5.20 4.78 -3.63
CA VAL A 141 6.57 4.52 -3.14
C VAL A 141 6.94 3.03 -3.19
N LEU A 142 5.97 2.12 -3.05
CA LEU A 142 6.21 0.68 -3.20
C LEU A 142 6.68 0.32 -4.63
N PHE A 143 6.21 1.05 -5.63
CA PHE A 143 6.57 0.85 -7.04
C PHE A 143 7.74 1.73 -7.45
N GLN A 144 7.85 2.93 -6.89
CA GLN A 144 8.90 3.91 -7.15
C GLN A 144 9.59 4.34 -5.84
N PRO A 145 10.52 3.53 -5.29
CA PRO A 145 11.23 3.88 -4.04
C PRO A 145 12.04 5.17 -4.12
N SER A 146 12.35 5.65 -5.33
CA SER A 146 13.03 6.92 -5.58
C SER A 146 12.35 8.13 -4.95
N PHE A 147 11.04 8.09 -4.70
CA PHE A 147 10.29 9.15 -4.01
C PHE A 147 10.73 9.41 -2.58
N ILE A 148 11.29 8.40 -1.91
CA ILE A 148 11.90 8.54 -0.58
C ILE A 148 13.44 8.56 -0.63
N GLY A 149 14.01 8.65 -1.83
CA GLY A 149 15.47 8.67 -2.04
C GLY A 149 16.12 7.29 -2.00
N MET A 150 15.35 6.22 -2.18
CA MET A 150 15.86 4.85 -2.30
C MET A 150 16.18 4.51 -3.76
N GLU A 151 17.31 3.84 -3.99
CA GLU A 151 17.74 3.38 -5.32
C GLU A 151 17.33 1.91 -5.60
N GLN A 152 16.68 1.27 -4.63
CA GLN A 152 16.17 -0.09 -4.77
C GLN A 152 15.02 -0.15 -5.77
N ALA A 153 14.90 -1.32 -6.41
CA ALA A 153 13.78 -1.63 -7.30
C ALA A 153 12.46 -1.70 -6.52
N GLY A 154 11.36 -1.34 -7.18
CA GLY A 154 10.02 -1.44 -6.60
C GLY A 154 9.55 -2.89 -6.44
N ILE A 155 8.45 -3.08 -5.71
CA ILE A 155 7.89 -4.41 -5.41
C ILE A 155 7.54 -5.23 -6.66
N HIS A 156 7.27 -4.57 -7.79
CA HIS A 156 6.88 -5.19 -9.05
C HIS A 156 8.07 -5.75 -9.85
N GLU A 157 9.29 -5.29 -9.58
CA GLU A 157 10.52 -5.79 -10.23
C GLU A 157 11.13 -6.97 -9.46
N ILE A 158 10.75 -7.15 -8.19
CA ILE A 158 11.26 -8.20 -7.31
C ILE A 158 10.34 -9.43 -7.22
N THR A 159 9.20 -9.41 -7.92
CA THR A 159 8.19 -10.48 -8.01
C THR A 159 8.16 -11.17 -9.35
#